data_AF-A0A357FPM7-F1
#
_entry.id   AF-A0A357FPM7-F1
#
_cell.length_a   1.000
_cell.length_b   1.000
_cell.length_c   1.000
_cell.angle_alpha   90.00
_cell.angle_beta   90.00
_cell.angle_gamma   90.00
#
_symmetry.space_group_name_H-M   'P 1'
#
loop_
_entity.id
_entity.type
_entity.pdbx_description
1 polymer ?
#
loop_
_entity_poly.entity_id
_entity_poly.type
_entity_poly.pdbx_seq_one_letter_code
_entity_poly.pdbx_strand_id
1 'polypeptide(L)'
;SNQGQDPTPKAIRKYYNDTSGASIDILYLNLADYMAARGPNLTRTEWIDHCRRINIIAKSESSYKRDANRAKLLSGHDIMVGLCLNPGPFIGTLIEDAEKARFEGLVSNKEEALELIRHRINSGEYIA
;
A
#
# COMPACT_ATOMS: atom_id res chain seq x y z
N SER A 1 -6.11 -19.08 -4.25
CA SER A 1 -4.90 -18.88 -5.06
C SER A 1 -5.29 -18.00 -6.24
N ASN A 2 -4.88 -16.73 -6.26
CA ASN A 2 -5.24 -15.77 -7.32
C ASN A 2 -4.36 -15.98 -8.56
N GLN A 3 -4.46 -17.16 -9.17
CA GLN A 3 -3.70 -17.42 -10.39
C GLN A 3 -4.22 -16.50 -11.51
N GLY A 4 -3.32 -15.69 -12.07
CA GLY A 4 -3.59 -14.83 -13.22
C GLY A 4 -3.97 -13.37 -12.91
N GLN A 5 -4.18 -12.99 -11.65
CA GLN A 5 -4.47 -11.59 -11.31
C GLN A 5 -3.20 -10.78 -11.09
N ASP A 6 -3.23 -9.53 -11.56
CA ASP A 6 -2.15 -8.58 -11.33
C ASP A 6 -2.10 -8.18 -9.85
N PRO A 7 -0.88 -7.92 -9.32
CA PRO A 7 -0.74 -7.50 -7.94
C PRO A 7 -1.45 -6.16 -7.73
N THR A 8 -2.32 -6.09 -6.72
CA THR A 8 -3.02 -4.85 -6.39
C THR A 8 -2.06 -3.85 -5.74
N PRO A 9 -2.34 -2.53 -5.79
CA PRO A 9 -1.53 -1.53 -5.10
C PRO A 9 -1.33 -1.83 -3.59
N LYS A 10 -2.38 -2.35 -2.93
CA LYS A 10 -2.30 -2.79 -1.53
C LYS A 10 -1.31 -3.94 -1.33
N ALA A 11 -1.32 -4.94 -2.22
CA ALA A 11 -0.39 -6.07 -2.14
C ALA A 11 1.06 -5.63 -2.39
N ILE A 12 1.28 -4.73 -3.36
CA ILE A 12 2.58 -4.14 -3.64
C ILE A 12 3.11 -3.37 -2.42
N ARG A 13 2.29 -2.51 -1.81
CA ARG A 13 2.69 -1.76 -0.61
C ARG A 13 3.03 -2.69 0.56
N LYS A 14 2.20 -3.71 0.79
CA LYS A 14 2.47 -4.72 1.83
C LYS A 14 3.79 -5.44 1.57
N TYR A 15 4.02 -5.87 0.33
CA TYR A 15 5.25 -6.53 -0.05
C TYR A 15 6.49 -5.70 0.31
N TYR A 16 6.55 -4.43 -0.11
CA TYR A 16 7.70 -3.58 0.21
C TYR A 16 7.85 -3.22 1.69
N ASN A 17 6.74 -3.14 2.43
CA ASN A 17 6.79 -2.97 3.89
C ASN A 17 7.40 -4.21 4.57
N ASP A 18 7.01 -5.41 4.14
CA ASP A 18 7.41 -6.67 4.76
C ASP A 18 8.88 -7.04 4.42
N THR A 19 9.42 -6.57 3.28
CA THR A 19 10.77 -6.96 2.81
C THR A 19 11.92 -6.06 3.25
N SER A 20 11.65 -4.91 3.90
CA SER A 20 12.65 -4.09 4.62
C SER A 20 13.99 -3.84 3.90
N GLY A 21 13.97 -3.62 2.58
CA GLY A 21 15.16 -3.31 1.77
C GLY A 21 15.74 -4.46 0.96
N ALA A 22 15.35 -5.72 1.23
CA ALA A 22 15.75 -6.90 0.45
C ALA A 22 14.76 -7.25 -0.68
N SER A 23 13.88 -6.32 -1.06
CA SER A 23 12.77 -6.56 -1.98
C SER A 23 13.26 -7.13 -3.33
N ILE A 24 14.18 -6.44 -4.00
CA ILE A 24 14.66 -6.88 -5.31
C ILE A 24 15.30 -8.27 -5.26
N ASP A 25 16.10 -8.55 -4.22
CA ASP A 25 16.73 -9.86 -4.03
C ASP A 25 15.68 -10.97 -3.86
N ILE A 26 14.60 -10.69 -3.12
CA ILE A 26 13.48 -11.62 -2.92
C ILE A 26 12.72 -11.87 -4.24
N LEU A 27 12.57 -10.87 -5.11
CA LEU A 27 11.96 -11.07 -6.44
C LEU A 27 12.82 -12.00 -7.30
N TYR A 28 14.14 -11.83 -7.30
CA TYR A 28 15.05 -12.72 -8.04
C TYR A 28 15.05 -14.14 -7.47
N LEU A 29 15.06 -14.27 -6.14
CA LEU A 29 14.93 -15.57 -5.49
C LEU A 29 13.61 -16.25 -5.87
N ASN A 30 12.50 -15.50 -5.90
CA ASN A 30 11.20 -16.03 -6.30
C ASN A 30 11.18 -16.50 -7.76
N LEU A 31 11.82 -15.77 -8.68
CA LEU A 31 11.97 -16.18 -10.07
C LEU A 31 12.74 -17.50 -10.19
N ALA A 32 13.86 -17.62 -9.48
CA ALA A 32 14.69 -18.83 -9.49
C ALA A 32 13.94 -20.03 -8.89
N ASP A 33 13.27 -19.83 -7.75
CA ASP A 33 12.45 -20.86 -7.09
C ASP A 33 11.29 -21.32 -7.98
N TYR A 34 10.61 -20.38 -8.65
CA TYR A 34 9.53 -20.72 -9.57
C TYR A 34 10.02 -21.57 -10.76
N MET A 35 11.18 -21.23 -11.33
CA MET A 35 11.80 -22.03 -12.39
C MET A 35 12.17 -23.43 -11.89
N ALA A 36 12.80 -23.53 -10.72
CA ALA A 36 13.20 -24.80 -10.13
C ALA A 36 12.00 -25.70 -9.80
N ALA A 37 10.95 -25.12 -9.20
CA ALA A 37 9.75 -25.83 -8.78
C ALA A 37 8.92 -26.36 -9.98
N ARG A 38 8.84 -25.61 -11.08
CA ARG A 38 8.13 -26.06 -12.29
C ARG A 38 9.01 -26.98 -13.15
N GLY A 39 10.32 -26.76 -13.15
CA GLY A 39 11.31 -27.58 -13.85
C GLY A 39 10.94 -27.79 -15.34
N PRO A 40 11.03 -29.02 -15.86
CA PRO A 40 10.74 -29.30 -17.27
C PRO A 40 9.27 -29.07 -17.67
N ASN A 41 8.36 -28.90 -16.70
CA ASN A 41 6.95 -28.64 -16.96
C ASN A 41 6.64 -27.14 -17.13
N LEU A 42 7.63 -26.25 -16.97
CA LEU A 42 7.43 -24.82 -17.15
C LEU A 42 7.21 -24.49 -18.63
N THR A 43 6.02 -24.03 -18.96
CA THR A 43 5.75 -23.54 -20.31
C THR A 43 6.27 -22.11 -20.49
N ARG A 44 6.54 -21.74 -21.74
CA ARG A 44 6.95 -20.37 -22.08
C ARG A 44 5.90 -19.33 -21.67
N THR A 45 4.63 -19.63 -21.87
CA THR A 45 3.52 -18.72 -21.53
C THR A 45 3.48 -18.46 -20.03
N GLU A 46 3.56 -19.51 -19.21
CA GLU A 46 3.59 -19.38 -17.75
C GLU A 46 4.80 -18.57 -17.26
N TRP A 47 5.96 -18.76 -17.89
CA TRP A 47 7.17 -18.01 -17.57
C TRP A 47 7.01 -16.51 -17.89
N ILE A 48 6.50 -16.19 -19.08
CA ILE A 48 6.23 -14.79 -19.49
C ILE A 48 5.25 -14.14 -18.52
N ASP A 49 4.16 -14.82 -18.18
CA ASP A 49 3.15 -14.30 -17.24
C ASP A 49 3.71 -14.10 -15.83
N HIS A 50 4.55 -15.01 -15.36
CA HIS A 50 5.22 -14.88 -14.07
C HIS A 50 6.20 -13.70 -14.07
N CYS A 51 7.07 -13.59 -15.07
CA CYS A 51 7.97 -12.45 -15.24
C CYS A 51 7.21 -11.13 -15.36
N ARG A 52 6.08 -11.09 -16.06
CA ARG A 52 5.24 -9.89 -16.18
C ARG A 52 4.78 -9.39 -14.81
N ARG A 53 4.30 -10.29 -13.94
CA ARG A 53 3.88 -9.92 -12.58
C ARG A 53 5.03 -9.43 -11.72
N ILE A 54 6.17 -10.12 -11.76
CA ILE A 54 7.38 -9.68 -11.04
C ILE A 54 7.84 -8.30 -11.52
N ASN A 55 7.78 -8.05 -12.83
CA ASN A 55 8.13 -6.75 -13.42
C ASN A 55 7.17 -5.62 -12.99
N ILE A 56 5.87 -5.90 -12.79
CA ILE A 56 4.93 -4.91 -12.22
C ILE A 56 5.39 -4.51 -10.81
N ILE A 57 5.73 -5.49 -9.97
CA ILE A 57 6.21 -5.23 -8.61
C ILE A 57 7.53 -4.45 -8.67
N ALA A 58 8.53 -4.91 -9.43
CA ALA A 58 9.83 -4.26 -9.54
C ALA A 58 9.73 -2.80 -10.02
N LYS A 59 8.92 -2.52 -11.05
CA LYS A 59 8.73 -1.15 -11.58
C LYS A 59 8.06 -0.19 -10.60
N SER A 60 7.34 -0.72 -9.60
CA SER A 60 6.67 0.11 -8.59
C SER A 60 7.60 0.58 -7.46
N GLU A 61 8.84 0.08 -7.38
CA GLU A 61 9.78 0.39 -6.28
C GLU A 61 10.00 1.90 -6.10
N SER A 62 10.27 2.62 -7.20
CA SER A 62 10.52 4.06 -7.15
C SER A 62 9.30 4.87 -6.69
N SER A 63 8.10 4.43 -7.07
CA SER A 63 6.86 5.06 -6.59
C SER A 63 6.68 4.79 -5.11
N TYR A 64 6.82 3.53 -4.69
CA TYR A 64 6.74 3.14 -3.29
C TYR A 64 7.74 3.91 -2.43
N LYS A 65 9.02 4.00 -2.82
CA LYS A 65 10.05 4.75 -2.07
C LYS A 65 9.69 6.22 -1.96
N ARG A 66 9.18 6.83 -3.02
CA ARG A 66 8.74 8.23 -3.02
C ARG A 66 7.57 8.44 -2.06
N ASP A 67 6.62 7.51 -2.04
CA ASP A 67 5.44 7.58 -1.20
C ASP A 67 5.75 7.29 0.27
N ALA A 68 6.61 6.31 0.54
CA ALA A 68 7.08 5.98 1.89
C ALA A 68 7.89 7.12 2.52
N ASN A 69 8.66 7.86 1.70
CA ASN A 69 9.42 9.03 2.14
C ASN A 69 8.59 10.32 2.16
N ARG A 70 7.34 10.29 1.67
CA ARG A 70 6.47 11.47 1.70
C ARG A 70 5.99 11.70 3.12
N ALA A 71 6.13 12.92 3.62
CA ALA A 71 5.53 13.30 4.89
C ALA A 71 4.03 12.95 4.92
N LYS A 72 3.55 12.47 6.07
CA LYS A 72 2.12 12.21 6.26
C LYS A 72 1.34 13.50 6.03
N LEU A 73 0.15 13.37 5.45
CA LEU A 73 -0.73 14.49 5.16
C LEU A 73 -1.17 15.17 6.45
N LEU A 74 -1.57 14.36 7.45
CA LEU A 74 -1.96 14.82 8.77
C LEU A 74 -1.02 14.24 9.84
N SER A 75 -0.63 15.10 10.78
CA SER A 75 -0.07 14.69 12.07
C SER A 75 -1.19 14.42 13.08
N GLY A 76 -0.86 13.78 14.19
CA GLY A 76 -1.82 13.61 15.29
C GLY A 76 -2.28 14.96 15.86
N HIS A 77 -1.42 15.97 15.88
CA HIS A 77 -1.77 17.32 16.32
C HIS A 77 -2.80 17.97 15.38
N ASP A 78 -2.61 17.85 14.07
CA ASP A 78 -3.57 18.37 13.07
C ASP A 78 -4.98 17.79 13.30
N ILE A 79 -5.06 16.48 13.59
CA ILE A 79 -6.34 15.79 13.86
C ILE A 79 -6.95 16.23 15.19
N MET A 80 -6.16 16.26 16.28
CA MET A 80 -6.65 16.65 17.60
C MET A 80 -7.21 18.08 17.59
N VAL A 81 -6.50 19.02 16.96
CA VAL A 81 -6.93 20.42 16.86
C VAL A 81 -8.07 20.58 15.86
N GLY A 82 -7.93 20.01 14.65
CA GLY A 82 -8.89 20.20 13.56
C GLY A 82 -10.24 19.52 13.78
N LEU A 83 -10.28 18.45 14.59
CA LEU A 83 -11.50 17.69 14.89
C LEU A 83 -11.90 17.74 16.37
N CYS A 84 -11.20 18.51 17.20
CA CYS A 84 -11.45 18.62 18.64
C CYS A 84 -11.47 17.26 19.37
N LEU A 85 -10.55 16.36 18.99
CA LEU A 85 -10.46 15.01 19.56
C LEU A 85 -9.40 14.94 20.66
N ASN A 86 -9.70 14.17 21.70
CA ASN A 86 -8.73 13.84 22.73
C ASN A 86 -7.66 12.87 22.21
N PRO A 87 -6.44 12.92 22.76
CA PRO A 87 -5.39 11.96 22.40
C PRO A 87 -5.82 10.53 22.69
N GLY A 88 -5.49 9.61 21.77
CA GLY A 88 -5.82 8.19 21.91
C GLY A 88 -5.47 7.37 20.66
N PRO A 89 -5.57 6.04 20.72
CA PRO A 89 -5.23 5.15 19.62
C PRO A 89 -6.05 5.42 18.35
N PHE A 90 -7.28 5.93 18.50
CA PHE A 90 -8.15 6.30 17.39
C PHE A 90 -7.51 7.35 16.45
N ILE A 91 -6.67 8.25 16.98
CA ILE A 91 -5.94 9.22 16.17
C ILE A 91 -5.02 8.51 15.15
N GLY A 92 -4.40 7.39 15.53
CA GLY A 92 -3.59 6.58 14.62
C GLY A 92 -4.41 6.02 13.46
N THR A 93 -5.61 5.50 13.75
CA THR A 93 -6.57 5.02 12.73
C THR A 93 -6.94 6.13 11.74
N LEU A 94 -7.26 7.33 12.24
CA LEU A 94 -7.62 8.46 11.39
C LEU A 94 -6.46 8.92 10.51
N ILE A 95 -5.22 8.90 11.02
CA ILE A 95 -4.02 9.18 10.20
C ILE A 95 -3.91 8.14 9.06
N GLU A 96 -4.11 6.86 9.36
CA GLU A 96 -4.03 5.80 8.35
C GLU A 96 -5.13 5.94 7.29
N ASP A 97 -6.34 6.34 7.68
CA ASP A 97 -7.44 6.57 6.74
C ASP A 97 -7.23 7.79 5.86
N ALA A 98 -6.67 8.88 6.40
CA ALA A 98 -6.26 10.03 5.60
C ALA A 98 -5.19 9.64 4.57
N GLU A 99 -4.20 8.85 4.97
CA GLU A 99 -3.17 8.36 4.06
C GLU A 99 -3.76 7.44 2.99
N LYS A 100 -4.67 6.54 3.35
CA LYS A 100 -5.37 5.68 2.40
C LYS A 100 -6.17 6.50 1.38
N ALA A 101 -6.93 7.49 1.85
CA ALA A 101 -7.68 8.39 0.98
C ALA A 101 -6.74 9.19 0.03
N ARG A 102 -5.56 9.60 0.52
CA ARG A 102 -4.53 10.24 -0.31
C ARG A 102 -4.02 9.29 -1.40
N PHE A 103 -3.77 8.02 -1.07
CA PHE A 103 -3.35 7.01 -2.05
C PHE A 103 -4.43 6.71 -3.09
N GLU A 104 -5.69 6.79 -2.72
CA GLU A 104 -6.84 6.63 -3.61
C GLU A 104 -7.12 7.90 -4.44
N GLY A 105 -6.39 9.00 -4.20
CA GLY A 105 -6.57 10.27 -4.90
C GLY A 105 -7.82 11.06 -4.46
N LEU A 106 -8.42 10.69 -3.33
CA LEU A 106 -9.60 11.35 -2.79
C LEU A 106 -9.28 12.69 -2.11
N VAL A 107 -8.06 12.83 -1.58
CA VAL A 107 -7.58 14.02 -0.90
C VAL A 107 -6.12 14.30 -1.27
N SER A 108 -5.76 15.57 -1.29
CA SER A 108 -4.44 16.05 -1.72
C SER A 108 -3.76 16.95 -0.69
N ASN A 109 -4.54 17.59 0.20
CA ASN A 109 -4.09 18.54 1.21
C ASN A 109 -4.72 18.26 2.60
N LYS A 110 -4.27 19.01 3.62
CA LYS A 110 -4.68 18.82 5.01
C LYS A 110 -6.17 19.09 5.20
N GLU A 111 -6.65 20.15 4.58
CA GLU A 111 -8.02 20.64 4.69
C GLU A 111 -9.01 19.59 4.14
N GLU A 112 -8.75 19.08 2.94
CA GLU A 112 -9.52 18.00 2.31
C GLU A 112 -9.53 16.73 3.17
N ALA A 113 -8.37 16.35 3.74
CA ALA A 113 -8.27 15.17 4.60
C ALA A 113 -9.07 15.31 5.90
N LEU A 114 -9.02 16.48 6.54
CA LEU A 114 -9.78 16.76 7.76
C LEU A 114 -11.29 16.75 7.48
N GLU A 115 -11.74 17.33 6.37
CA GLU A 115 -13.15 17.35 6.00
C GLU A 115 -13.67 15.94 5.68
N LEU A 116 -12.89 15.14 4.94
CA LEU A 116 -13.24 13.75 4.66
C LEU A 116 -13.38 12.94 5.96
N ILE A 117 -12.42 13.05 6.87
CA ILE A 117 -12.48 12.33 8.15
C ILE A 117 -13.69 12.78 8.97
N ARG A 118 -13.94 14.09 9.05
CA ARG A 118 -15.10 14.66 9.75
C ARG A 118 -16.41 14.07 9.21
N HIS A 119 -16.55 14.01 7.89
CA HIS A 119 -17.71 13.41 7.25
C HIS A 119 -17.86 11.93 7.66
N ARG A 120 -16.79 11.13 7.62
CA ARG A 120 -16.81 9.71 8.00
C ARG A 120 -17.14 9.47 9.48
N ILE A 121 -16.70 10.36 10.37
CA ILE A 121 -17.07 10.32 11.79
C ILE A 121 -18.57 10.58 11.96
N ASN A 122 -19.10 11.59 11.27
CA ASN A 122 -20.51 11.95 11.35
C ASN A 122 -21.43 10.92 10.67
N SER A 123 -20.96 10.20 9.65
CA SER A 123 -21.70 9.12 9.00
C SER A 123 -21.71 7.82 9.82
N GLY A 124 -20.95 7.75 10.92
CA GLY A 124 -20.90 6.57 11.79
C GLY A 124 -20.03 5.44 11.25
N GLU A 125 -19.17 5.68 10.25
CA GLU A 125 -18.26 4.66 9.68
C GLU A 125 -17.25 4.09 10.69
N TYR A 126 -17.08 4.76 11.83
CA TYR A 126 -16.19 4.34 12.92
C TYR A 126 -16.92 3.78 14.15
N ILE A 127 -18.25 3.65 14.10
CA ILE A 127 -19.04 3.01 15.15
C ILE A 127 -19.24 1.56 14.74
N ALA A 128 -18.47 0.66 15.35
CA ALA A 128 -18.64 -0.78 15.29
C ALA A 128 -19.31 -1.29 16.58
#